data_AF-A0A7X8XR87-F1
#
_entry.id   AF-A0A7X8XR87-F1
#
_cell.length_a   1.000
_cell.length_b   1.000
_cell.length_c   1.000
_cell.angle_alpha   90.00
_cell.angle_beta   90.00
_cell.angle_gamma   90.00
#
_symmetry.space_group_name_H-M   'P 1'
#
loop_
_entity.id
_entity.type
_entity.pdbx_description
1 polymer ?
#
loop_
_entity_poly.entity_id
_entity_poly.type
_entity_poly.pdbx_seq_one_letter_code
_entity_poly.pdbx_strand_id
1 'polypeptide(L)'
;MKNIKEAWWNAMVYQRDDIEGLDAALISNRLMWKYSGHESGFSDPLVECKKCGARMRLDKMKDSKKCDNCKSSDLTPPREYQLMMGLSVGAIAGGEINAYLRPETATTTFTNFKNVLDAIPHKLPFGIVQIGKAFRNEISPRGFVFRMREFEQAEMQYFIKPGTDSDWWEKWKKIRMDWWINELGIPAEKLRFTHHEKLAHYAKAAGDIEYEFPDGFDEVEGIHNRQDFDLGSHTKSQK
;
A
#
# COMPACT_ATOMS: atom_id res chain seq x y z
N MET A 1 -7.29 9.68 15.77
CA MET A 1 -6.24 8.82 15.21
C MET A 1 -5.76 7.75 16.21
N LYS A 2 -5.27 8.11 17.40
CA LYS A 2 -4.82 7.12 18.43
C LYS A 2 -5.85 6.01 18.71
N ASN A 3 -7.10 6.37 18.99
CA ASN A 3 -8.15 5.41 19.33
C ASN A 3 -8.43 4.39 18.22
N ILE A 4 -8.39 4.81 16.94
CA ILE A 4 -8.61 3.91 15.81
C ILE A 4 -7.46 2.91 15.70
N LYS A 5 -6.21 3.37 15.89
CA LYS A 5 -5.03 2.50 15.89
C LYS A 5 -5.08 1.48 17.02
N GLU A 6 -5.46 1.91 18.23
CA GLU A 6 -5.62 1.03 19.39
C GLU A 6 -6.74 0.00 19.18
N ALA A 7 -7.90 0.42 18.66
CA ALA A 7 -9.00 -0.49 18.34
C ALA A 7 -8.62 -1.52 17.28
N TRP A 8 -7.91 -1.09 16.23
CA TRP A 8 -7.42 -1.98 15.18
C TRP A 8 -6.40 -2.97 15.74
N TRP A 9 -5.42 -2.49 16.52
CA TRP A 9 -4.40 -3.35 17.12
C TRP A 9 -5.01 -4.37 18.09
N ASN A 10 -5.99 -3.95 18.90
CA ASN A 10 -6.70 -4.85 19.80
C ASN A 10 -7.42 -5.97 19.02
N ALA A 11 -8.15 -5.62 17.95
CA ALA A 11 -8.88 -6.59 17.14
C ALA A 11 -7.96 -7.55 16.34
N MET A 12 -6.81 -7.05 15.89
CA MET A 12 -5.91 -7.83 15.05
C MET A 12 -4.88 -8.63 15.86
N VAL A 13 -4.46 -8.14 17.02
CA VAL A 13 -3.40 -8.77 17.84
C VAL A 13 -3.96 -9.34 19.14
N TYR A 14 -4.56 -8.53 20.00
CA TYR A 14 -4.93 -9.00 21.35
C TYR A 14 -6.13 -9.95 21.40
N GLN A 15 -7.03 -9.87 20.41
CA GLN A 15 -8.18 -10.75 20.30
C GLN A 15 -7.91 -12.03 19.48
N ARG A 16 -6.64 -12.25 19.08
CA ARG A 16 -6.26 -13.33 18.17
C ARG A 16 -4.98 -14.02 18.63
N ASP A 17 -4.96 -15.35 18.52
CA ASP A 17 -3.78 -16.15 18.87
C ASP A 17 -2.90 -16.48 17.65
N ASP A 18 -3.23 -15.93 16.49
CA ASP A 18 -2.63 -16.26 15.20
C ASP A 18 -1.98 -15.06 14.50
N ILE A 19 -1.76 -13.94 15.19
CA ILE A 19 -1.18 -12.73 14.61
C ILE A 19 -0.15 -12.10 15.53
N GLU A 20 1.04 -11.84 14.98
CA GLU A 20 2.13 -11.15 15.67
C GLU A 20 2.28 -9.70 15.23
N GLY A 21 2.76 -8.86 16.14
CA GLY A 21 3.09 -7.46 15.86
C GLY A 21 4.53 -7.25 15.41
N LEU A 22 4.74 -6.35 14.45
CA LEU A 22 6.05 -5.92 13.99
C LEU A 22 6.12 -4.39 13.89
N ASP A 23 7.28 -3.82 14.26
CA ASP A 23 7.66 -2.44 13.92
C ASP A 23 8.99 -2.46 13.17
N ALA A 24 8.95 -2.17 11.88
CA ALA A 24 10.10 -2.21 10.99
C ALA A 24 10.56 -0.81 10.60
N ALA A 25 11.83 -0.70 10.19
CA ALA A 25 12.44 0.56 9.82
C ALA A 25 11.72 1.27 8.65
N LEU A 26 11.67 2.61 8.72
CA LEU A 26 11.14 3.46 7.64
C LEU A 26 12.10 3.53 6.44
N ILE A 27 13.40 3.60 6.73
CA ILE A 27 14.46 3.62 5.73
C ILE A 27 14.86 2.18 5.44
N SER A 28 14.87 1.81 4.18
CA SER A 28 15.12 0.44 3.75
C SER A 28 16.05 0.41 2.54
N ASN A 29 16.84 -0.67 2.45
CA ASN A 29 17.84 -0.84 1.41
C ASN A 29 17.18 -0.86 0.02
N ARG A 30 17.82 -0.20 -0.96
CA ARG A 30 17.39 -0.16 -2.36
C ARG A 30 16.97 -1.53 -2.90
N LEU A 31 17.77 -2.57 -2.66
CA LEU A 31 17.56 -3.90 -3.23
C LEU A 31 16.22 -4.52 -2.82
N MET A 32 15.70 -4.22 -1.63
CA MET A 32 14.39 -4.68 -1.22
C MET A 32 13.31 -4.23 -2.22
N TRP A 33 13.30 -2.95 -2.56
CA TRP A 33 12.32 -2.36 -3.48
C TRP A 33 12.54 -2.72 -4.93
N LYS A 34 13.79 -3.00 -5.30
CA LYS A 34 14.11 -3.58 -6.60
C LYS A 34 13.50 -4.96 -6.75
N TYR A 35 13.67 -5.84 -5.75
CA TYR A 35 13.19 -7.21 -5.83
C TYR A 35 11.67 -7.34 -5.67
N SER A 36 11.03 -6.44 -4.93
CA SER A 36 9.56 -6.38 -4.88
C SER A 36 8.94 -5.73 -6.13
N GLY A 37 9.75 -5.27 -7.09
CA GLY A 37 9.29 -4.70 -8.36
C GLY A 37 8.90 -3.22 -8.30
N HIS A 38 8.97 -2.58 -7.13
CA HIS A 38 8.60 -1.18 -6.95
C HIS A 38 9.49 -0.22 -7.78
N GLU A 39 10.80 -0.50 -7.90
CA GLU A 39 11.68 0.34 -8.73
C GLU A 39 11.25 0.40 -10.19
N SER A 40 10.70 -0.69 -10.72
CA SER A 40 10.33 -0.80 -12.13
C SER A 40 8.87 -0.48 -12.42
N GLY A 41 7.98 -0.58 -11.42
CA GLY A 41 6.53 -0.51 -11.65
C GLY A 41 5.76 0.49 -10.78
N PHE A 42 6.40 1.13 -9.80
CA PHE A 42 5.71 2.06 -8.90
C PHE A 42 5.77 3.51 -9.41
N SER A 43 5.16 3.75 -10.57
CA SER A 43 5.15 5.06 -11.22
C SER A 43 3.76 5.49 -11.67
N ASP A 44 3.60 6.81 -11.80
CA ASP A 44 2.42 7.43 -12.38
C ASP A 44 2.75 8.14 -13.70
N PRO A 45 1.80 8.18 -14.67
CA PRO A 45 1.99 8.92 -15.90
C PRO A 45 1.89 10.43 -15.66
N LEU A 46 3.03 11.11 -15.67
CA LEU A 46 3.15 12.54 -15.45
C LEU A 46 3.15 13.33 -16.76
N VAL A 47 2.35 14.40 -16.80
CA VAL A 47 2.43 15.46 -17.81
C VAL A 47 2.61 16.82 -17.15
N GLU A 48 3.34 17.72 -17.81
CA GLU A 48 3.56 19.10 -17.35
C GLU A 48 2.98 20.08 -18.38
N CYS A 49 2.26 21.10 -17.92
CA CYS A 49 1.80 22.18 -18.78
C CYS A 49 2.92 23.20 -18.97
N LYS A 50 3.43 23.39 -20.19
CA LYS A 50 4.52 24.33 -20.47
C LYS A 50 4.13 25.79 -20.24
N LYS A 51 2.83 26.11 -20.30
CA LYS A 51 2.34 27.47 -20.08
C LYS A 51 2.35 27.91 -18.62
N CYS A 52 2.04 27.02 -17.68
CA CYS A 52 1.89 27.37 -16.26
C CYS A 52 2.72 26.52 -15.29
N GLY A 53 3.51 25.56 -15.80
CA GLY A 53 4.33 24.65 -14.99
C GLY A 53 3.56 23.63 -14.16
N ALA A 54 2.22 23.57 -14.30
CA ALA A 54 1.41 22.63 -13.54
C ALA A 54 1.73 21.18 -13.93
N ARG A 55 1.99 20.34 -12.93
CA ARG A 55 2.25 18.90 -13.07
C ARG A 55 0.99 18.13 -12.73
N MET A 56 0.57 17.24 -13.62
CA MET A 56 -0.69 16.52 -13.52
C MET A 56 -0.49 15.03 -13.83
N ARG A 57 -1.28 14.19 -13.18
CA ARG A 57 -1.41 12.77 -13.52
C ARG A 57 -2.33 12.61 -14.72
N LEU A 58 -1.79 12.10 -15.83
CA LEU A 58 -2.51 12.01 -17.10
C LEU A 58 -3.83 11.22 -16.98
N ASP A 59 -3.82 10.13 -16.22
CA ASP A 59 -4.97 9.23 -16.02
C ASP A 59 -6.06 9.82 -15.12
N LYS A 60 -5.77 10.92 -14.42
CA LYS A 60 -6.70 11.61 -13.51
C LYS A 60 -7.08 13.02 -13.99
N MET A 61 -6.62 13.44 -15.16
CA MET A 61 -7.01 14.72 -15.75
C MET A 61 -8.46 14.71 -16.21
N LYS A 62 -9.14 15.86 -16.14
CA LYS A 62 -10.53 15.99 -16.61
C LYS A 62 -10.64 15.83 -18.13
N ASP A 63 -9.64 16.35 -18.84
CA ASP A 63 -9.46 16.22 -20.27
C ASP A 63 -7.96 15.98 -20.51
N SER A 64 -7.60 14.79 -21.01
CA SER A 64 -6.21 14.38 -21.21
C SER A 64 -5.42 15.28 -22.18
N LYS A 65 -6.11 16.17 -22.91
CA LYS A 65 -5.49 17.11 -23.86
C LYS A 65 -5.38 18.54 -23.32
N LYS A 66 -5.96 18.85 -22.16
CA LYS A 66 -6.02 20.22 -21.63
C LYS A 66 -5.58 20.29 -20.18
N CYS A 67 -4.71 21.24 -19.87
CA CYS A 67 -4.30 21.52 -18.50
C CYS A 67 -5.50 21.82 -17.61
N ASP A 68 -5.65 21.11 -16.49
CA ASP A 68 -6.75 21.32 -15.56
C ASP A 68 -6.75 22.73 -14.96
N ASN A 69 -5.57 23.34 -14.81
CA ASN A 69 -5.37 24.66 -14.21
C ASN A 69 -5.66 25.81 -15.17
N CYS A 70 -5.03 25.84 -16.36
CA CYS A 70 -5.10 26.98 -17.28
C CYS A 70 -5.77 26.69 -18.63
N LYS A 71 -6.27 25.47 -18.84
CA LYS A 71 -6.93 24.97 -20.07
C LYS A 71 -6.07 25.01 -21.35
N SER A 72 -4.78 25.31 -21.23
CA SER A 72 -3.82 25.20 -22.35
C SER A 72 -3.66 23.75 -22.79
N SER A 73 -3.50 23.55 -24.10
CA SER A 73 -3.17 22.26 -24.71
C SER A 73 -1.66 22.04 -24.91
N ASP A 74 -0.81 22.99 -24.48
CA ASP A 74 0.65 22.84 -24.56
C ASP A 74 1.15 22.03 -23.35
N LEU A 75 1.02 20.72 -23.48
CA LEU A 75 1.47 19.72 -22.51
C LEU A 75 2.76 19.05 -23.00
N THR A 76 3.64 18.67 -22.08
CA THR A 76 4.76 17.78 -22.41
C THR A 76 4.25 16.38 -22.77
N PRO A 77 5.04 15.58 -23.52
CA PRO A 77 4.77 14.16 -23.63
C PRO A 77 4.68 13.50 -22.24
N PRO A 78 3.82 12.48 -22.07
CA PRO A 78 3.74 11.75 -20.81
C PRO A 78 5.04 11.01 -20.54
N ARG A 79 5.43 10.98 -19.27
CA ARG A 79 6.57 10.20 -18.77
C ARG A 79 6.21 9.52 -17.48
N GLU A 80 6.83 8.39 -17.22
CA GLU A 80 6.70 7.70 -15.94
C GLU A 80 7.41 8.49 -14.83
N TYR A 81 6.69 8.72 -13.73
CA TYR A 81 7.21 9.41 -12.56
C TYR A 81 7.22 8.47 -11.37
N GLN A 82 8.42 8.16 -10.88
CA GLN A 82 8.65 7.24 -9.75
C GLN A 82 8.06 7.83 -8.46
N LEU A 83 7.17 7.05 -7.83
CA LEU A 83 6.47 7.45 -6.62
C LEU A 83 7.23 7.11 -5.34
N MET A 84 8.29 6.31 -5.39
CA MET A 84 9.16 6.12 -4.22
C MET A 84 10.05 7.34 -3.96
N MET A 85 10.25 7.66 -2.68
CA MET A 85 11.19 8.71 -2.26
C MET A 85 12.58 8.12 -2.03
N GLY A 86 13.47 8.31 -3.01
CA GLY A 86 14.86 7.85 -2.95
C GLY A 86 15.73 8.69 -2.03
N LEU A 87 16.64 8.02 -1.33
CA LEU A 87 17.63 8.60 -0.44
C LEU A 87 19.04 8.15 -0.84
N SER A 88 20.02 9.02 -0.62
CA SER A 88 21.43 8.64 -0.59
C SER A 88 21.90 8.64 0.86
N VAL A 89 22.06 7.44 1.42
CA VAL A 89 22.49 7.22 2.81
C VAL A 89 23.98 6.94 2.82
N GLY A 90 24.76 7.81 3.47
CA GLY A 90 26.21 7.68 3.58
C GLY A 90 26.91 9.04 3.73
N ALA A 91 28.23 9.02 3.92
CA ALA A 91 29.02 10.23 4.16
C ALA A 91 29.21 11.12 2.91
N ILE A 92 28.94 10.58 1.72
CA ILE A 92 29.15 11.30 0.46
C ILE A 92 27.83 11.98 0.05
N ALA A 93 27.80 13.30 0.15
CA ALA A 93 26.70 14.11 -0.35
C ALA A 93 26.57 13.95 -1.88
N GLY A 94 25.35 13.71 -2.37
CA GLY A 94 25.06 13.59 -3.81
C GLY A 94 25.37 12.22 -4.43
N GLY A 95 25.58 11.18 -3.61
CA GLY A 95 25.74 9.82 -4.10
C GLY A 95 24.49 9.25 -4.78
N GLU A 96 24.62 8.08 -5.40
CA GLU A 96 23.49 7.35 -6.00
C GLU A 96 22.41 7.05 -4.94
N ILE A 97 21.16 6.91 -5.39
CA ILE A 97 20.05 6.45 -4.55
C ILE A 97 20.38 5.01 -4.13
N ASN A 98 20.56 4.80 -2.83
CA ASN A 98 20.91 3.50 -2.25
C ASN A 98 19.95 3.05 -1.14
N ALA A 99 18.97 3.88 -0.80
CA ALA A 99 17.89 3.57 0.11
C ALA A 99 16.59 4.29 -0.31
N TYR A 100 15.47 3.85 0.25
CA TYR A 100 14.18 4.51 0.08
C TYR A 100 13.50 4.70 1.44
N LEU A 101 12.69 5.75 1.54
CA LEU A 101 11.59 5.76 2.49
C LEU A 101 10.52 4.79 1.98
N ARG A 102 10.06 3.87 2.82
CA ARG A 102 9.14 2.82 2.41
C ARG A 102 7.80 3.39 1.88
N PRO A 103 7.33 2.98 0.68
CA PRO A 103 6.03 3.36 0.14
C PRO A 103 4.83 2.58 0.71
N GLU A 104 5.11 1.51 1.46
CA GLU A 104 4.16 0.62 2.13
C GLU A 104 4.85 -0.08 3.32
N THR A 105 4.08 -0.71 4.22
CA THR A 105 4.64 -1.47 5.34
C THR A 105 4.81 -2.96 5.01
N ALA A 106 4.01 -3.49 4.06
CA ALA A 106 4.00 -4.89 3.62
C ALA A 106 5.38 -5.46 3.25
N THR A 107 6.12 -4.83 2.33
CA THR A 107 7.47 -5.28 1.93
C THR A 107 8.42 -5.43 3.13
N THR A 108 8.35 -4.54 4.12
CA THR A 108 9.17 -4.66 5.34
C THR A 108 8.74 -5.80 6.24
N THR A 109 7.46 -6.16 6.23
CA THR A 109 6.94 -7.36 6.90
C THR A 109 7.43 -8.63 6.23
N PHE A 110 7.36 -8.74 4.90
CA PHE A 110 7.82 -9.92 4.16
C PHE A 110 9.32 -10.18 4.35
N THR A 111 10.14 -9.13 4.36
CA THR A 111 11.59 -9.26 4.58
C THR A 111 11.96 -9.68 6.00
N ASN A 112 11.07 -9.47 6.99
CA ASN A 112 11.24 -9.94 8.36
C ASN A 112 10.54 -11.28 8.64
N PHE A 113 9.88 -11.89 7.66
CA PHE A 113 9.14 -13.15 7.85
C PHE A 113 9.97 -14.23 8.55
N LYS A 114 11.21 -14.46 8.10
CA LYS A 114 12.11 -15.46 8.68
C LYS A 114 12.53 -15.10 10.11
N ASN A 115 12.82 -13.82 10.38
CA ASN A 115 13.20 -13.35 11.71
C ASN A 115 12.05 -13.56 12.70
N VAL A 116 10.82 -13.25 12.30
CA VAL A 116 9.63 -13.47 13.14
C VAL A 116 9.41 -14.98 13.37
N LEU A 117 9.48 -15.79 12.32
CA LEU A 117 9.29 -17.24 12.43
C LEU A 117 10.36 -17.94 13.30
N ASP A 118 11.60 -17.44 13.26
CA ASP A 118 12.69 -17.96 14.08
C ASP A 118 12.54 -17.59 15.56
N ALA A 119 12.05 -16.38 15.84
CA ALA A 119 11.83 -15.90 17.20
C ALA A 119 10.57 -16.53 17.83
N ILE A 120 9.50 -16.65 17.05
CA ILE A 120 8.21 -17.19 17.47
C ILE A 120 7.74 -18.19 16.40
N PRO A 121 8.00 -19.49 16.60
CA PRO A 121 7.59 -20.50 15.63
C PRO A 121 6.06 -20.62 15.52
N HIS A 122 5.51 -20.19 14.40
CA HIS A 122 4.09 -20.36 14.09
C HIS A 122 3.85 -21.52 13.12
N LYS A 123 2.71 -22.19 13.29
CA LYS A 123 2.13 -23.04 12.25
C LYS A 123 1.25 -22.18 11.36
N LEU A 124 1.23 -22.48 10.06
CA LEU A 124 0.24 -21.87 9.17
C LEU A 124 -1.18 -22.34 9.54
N PRO A 125 -2.18 -21.43 9.52
CA PRO A 125 -2.07 -20.03 9.13
C PRO A 125 -1.64 -19.12 10.30
N PHE A 126 -0.94 -18.03 9.99
CA PHE A 126 -0.64 -16.96 10.95
C PHE A 126 -0.42 -15.64 10.22
N GLY A 127 -0.53 -14.52 10.92
CA GLY A 127 -0.30 -13.19 10.37
C GLY A 127 0.82 -12.43 11.06
N ILE A 128 1.32 -11.42 10.36
CA ILE A 128 2.18 -10.38 10.94
C ILE A 128 1.55 -9.04 10.58
N VAL A 129 1.28 -8.22 11.60
CA VAL A 129 0.73 -6.88 11.43
C VAL A 129 1.77 -5.81 11.70
N GLN A 130 1.59 -4.67 11.04
CA GLN A 130 2.39 -3.48 11.26
C GLN A 130 1.52 -2.24 11.13
N ILE A 131 1.65 -1.33 12.08
CA ILE A 131 1.14 0.04 11.97
C ILE A 131 2.33 0.98 11.87
N GLY A 132 2.40 1.79 10.82
CA GLY A 132 3.48 2.76 10.70
C GLY A 132 3.38 3.67 9.50
N LYS A 133 4.35 4.59 9.42
CA LYS A 133 4.40 5.58 8.33
C LYS A 133 4.81 4.94 7.00
N ALA A 134 4.24 5.45 5.93
CA ALA A 134 4.59 5.18 4.55
C ALA A 134 4.66 6.48 3.75
N PHE A 135 5.46 6.49 2.69
CA PHE A 135 5.81 7.69 1.94
C PHE A 135 5.60 7.48 0.44
N ARG A 136 4.77 8.31 -0.17
CA ARG A 136 4.53 8.31 -1.62
C ARG A 136 4.82 9.69 -2.18
N ASN A 137 5.67 9.78 -3.18
CA ASN A 137 6.05 11.02 -3.82
C ASN A 137 4.92 11.52 -4.76
N GLU A 138 3.75 11.83 -4.23
CA GLU A 138 2.58 12.19 -5.02
C GLU A 138 2.85 13.45 -5.89
N ILE A 139 2.50 13.37 -7.17
CA ILE A 139 2.68 14.44 -8.17
C ILE A 139 1.90 15.71 -7.77
N SER A 140 0.64 15.53 -7.36
CA SER A 140 -0.28 16.61 -6.98
C SER A 140 -1.10 16.19 -5.76
N PRO A 141 -0.63 16.47 -4.52
CA PRO A 141 -1.41 16.21 -3.32
C PRO A 141 -2.69 17.08 -3.34
N ARG A 142 -3.85 16.44 -3.34
CA ARG A 142 -5.19 17.05 -3.35
C ARG A 142 -6.16 16.17 -2.56
N GLY A 143 -7.28 16.73 -2.11
CA GLY A 143 -8.31 15.94 -1.39
C GLY A 143 -7.96 15.68 0.07
N PHE A 144 -7.37 16.66 0.76
CA PHE A 144 -7.09 16.61 2.20
C PHE A 144 -6.32 15.34 2.64
N VAL A 145 -6.99 14.35 3.23
CA VAL A 145 -6.37 13.11 3.72
C VAL A 145 -6.15 12.04 2.64
N PHE A 146 -6.78 12.15 1.47
CA PHE A 146 -6.75 11.08 0.46
C PHE A 146 -5.46 11.02 -0.36
N ARG A 147 -4.75 12.15 -0.52
CA ARG A 147 -3.48 12.18 -1.26
C ARG A 147 -2.42 12.94 -0.48
N MET A 148 -1.79 12.21 0.43
CA MET A 148 -0.68 12.69 1.23
C MET A 148 0.63 12.07 0.76
N ARG A 149 1.73 12.79 0.98
CA ARG A 149 3.07 12.25 0.74
C ARG A 149 3.62 11.41 1.87
N GLU A 150 3.07 11.61 3.06
CA GLU A 150 3.37 10.88 4.28
C GLU A 150 2.03 10.56 4.93
N PHE A 151 1.82 9.30 5.27
CA PHE A 151 0.60 8.82 5.91
C PHE A 151 0.92 7.59 6.75
N GLU A 152 0.02 7.22 7.67
CA GLU A 152 0.13 5.97 8.42
C GLU A 152 -0.75 4.90 7.75
N GLN A 153 -0.24 3.68 7.70
CA GLN A 153 -1.00 2.51 7.28
C GLN A 153 -1.01 1.49 8.43
N ALA A 154 -2.10 0.74 8.52
CA ALA A 154 -2.20 -0.47 9.32
C ALA A 154 -2.38 -1.64 8.34
N GLU A 155 -1.36 -2.47 8.17
CA GLU A 155 -1.39 -3.57 7.22
C GLU A 155 -1.15 -4.90 7.94
N MET A 156 -1.82 -5.94 7.45
CA MET A 156 -1.64 -7.33 7.89
C MET A 156 -1.17 -8.16 6.71
N GLN A 157 -0.11 -8.94 6.91
CA GLN A 157 0.27 -10.01 6.00
C GLN A 157 -0.09 -11.35 6.62
N TYR A 158 -1.09 -12.03 6.07
CA TYR A 158 -1.61 -13.29 6.60
C TYR A 158 -1.12 -14.46 5.74
N PHE A 159 -0.24 -15.27 6.32
CA PHE A 159 0.41 -16.40 5.68
C PHE A 159 -0.43 -17.66 5.85
N ILE A 160 -0.68 -18.33 4.74
CA ILE A 160 -1.57 -19.49 4.66
C ILE A 160 -0.96 -20.60 3.82
N LYS A 161 -1.57 -21.78 3.85
CA LYS A 161 -1.17 -22.89 2.97
C LYS A 161 -1.70 -22.63 1.54
N PRO A 162 -0.91 -22.89 0.49
CA PRO A 162 -1.40 -22.83 -0.88
C PRO A 162 -2.64 -23.69 -1.08
N GLY A 163 -3.61 -23.20 -1.86
CA GLY A 163 -4.86 -23.88 -2.14
C GLY A 163 -6.00 -23.59 -1.16
N THR A 164 -5.75 -22.94 -0.02
CA THR A 164 -6.81 -22.46 0.89
C THR A 164 -7.06 -20.96 0.78
N ASP A 165 -6.44 -20.31 -0.22
CA ASP A 165 -6.36 -18.86 -0.34
C ASP A 165 -7.67 -18.18 -0.68
N SER A 166 -8.54 -18.82 -1.48
CA SER A 166 -9.87 -18.29 -1.78
C SER A 166 -10.75 -18.22 -0.52
N ASP A 167 -10.74 -19.27 0.30
CA ASP A 167 -11.55 -19.35 1.52
C ASP A 167 -11.09 -18.32 2.57
N TRP A 168 -9.76 -18.17 2.72
CA TRP A 168 -9.20 -17.16 3.61
C TRP A 168 -9.46 -15.74 3.15
N TRP A 169 -9.43 -15.48 1.84
CA TRP A 169 -9.74 -14.16 1.29
C TRP A 169 -11.19 -13.75 1.58
N GLU A 170 -12.15 -14.63 1.34
CA GLU A 170 -13.56 -14.39 1.68
C GLU A 170 -13.78 -14.22 3.19
N LYS A 171 -13.09 -15.03 4.01
CA LYS A 171 -13.14 -14.92 5.46
C LYS A 171 -12.61 -13.56 5.95
N TRP A 172 -11.45 -13.13 5.43
CA TRP A 172 -10.87 -11.83 5.80
C TRP A 172 -11.72 -10.66 5.31
N LYS A 173 -12.28 -10.75 4.11
CA LYS A 173 -13.27 -9.77 3.62
C LYS A 173 -14.39 -9.56 4.63
N LYS A 174 -15.00 -10.65 5.10
CA LYS A 174 -16.07 -10.58 6.10
C LYS A 174 -15.58 -10.02 7.43
N ILE A 175 -14.47 -10.52 7.96
CA ILE A 175 -13.91 -10.07 9.26
C ILE A 175 -13.66 -8.56 9.24
N ARG A 176 -13.06 -8.05 8.16
CA ARG A 176 -12.71 -6.62 8.06
C ARG A 176 -13.95 -5.75 7.87
N MET A 177 -14.91 -6.16 7.04
CA MET A 177 -16.19 -5.47 6.91
C MET A 177 -16.95 -5.41 8.25
N ASP A 178 -17.01 -6.53 8.98
CA ASP A 178 -17.65 -6.61 10.29
C ASP A 178 -16.94 -5.71 11.32
N TRP A 179 -15.62 -5.56 11.26
CA TRP A 179 -14.88 -4.66 12.14
C TRP A 179 -15.26 -3.19 11.93
N TRP A 180 -15.36 -2.74 10.67
CA TRP A 180 -15.80 -1.38 10.36
C TRP A 180 -17.23 -1.10 10.87
N ILE A 181 -18.14 -2.08 10.74
CA ILE A 181 -19.54 -1.90 11.14
C ILE A 181 -19.70 -2.01 12.66
N ASN A 182 -19.19 -3.08 13.27
CA ASN A 182 -19.51 -3.43 14.64
C ASN A 182 -18.57 -2.79 15.67
N GLU A 183 -17.28 -2.68 15.35
CA GLU A 183 -16.28 -2.12 16.29
C GLU A 183 -16.13 -0.61 16.13
N LEU A 184 -16.14 -0.10 14.89
CA LEU A 184 -16.08 1.34 14.63
C LEU A 184 -17.45 2.02 14.54
N GLY A 185 -18.55 1.25 14.48
CA GLY A 185 -19.91 1.78 14.45
C GLY A 185 -20.26 2.48 13.13
N ILE A 186 -19.59 2.16 12.02
CA ILE A 186 -19.91 2.74 10.72
C ILE A 186 -21.21 2.11 10.19
N PRO A 187 -22.21 2.91 9.79
CA PRO A 187 -23.44 2.37 9.22
C PRO A 187 -23.16 1.51 7.98
N ALA A 188 -23.76 0.33 7.90
CA ALA A 188 -23.49 -0.63 6.83
C ALA A 188 -23.81 -0.08 5.44
N GLU A 189 -24.82 0.79 5.33
CA GLU A 189 -25.20 1.45 4.08
C GLU A 189 -24.17 2.47 3.56
N LYS A 190 -23.24 2.90 4.43
CA LYS A 190 -22.12 3.79 4.08
C LYS A 190 -20.89 3.03 3.60
N LEU A 191 -20.92 1.70 3.66
CA LEU A 191 -19.83 0.84 3.25
C LEU A 191 -20.23 -0.04 2.08
N ARG A 192 -19.28 -0.30 1.19
CA ARG A 192 -19.43 -1.33 0.16
C ARG A 192 -18.11 -2.02 -0.08
N PHE A 193 -18.19 -3.23 -0.63
CA PHE A 193 -17.01 -3.94 -1.11
C PHE A 193 -16.98 -3.94 -2.64
N THR A 194 -15.92 -3.40 -3.23
CA THR A 194 -15.74 -3.33 -4.68
C THR A 194 -14.62 -4.27 -5.09
N HIS A 195 -14.89 -5.21 -6.00
CA HIS A 195 -13.85 -6.09 -6.54
C HIS A 195 -13.04 -5.36 -7.60
N HIS A 196 -11.73 -5.58 -7.63
CA HIS A 196 -10.88 -5.04 -8.69
C HIS A 196 -11.09 -5.82 -9.98
N GLU A 197 -11.45 -5.13 -11.06
CA GLU A 197 -11.51 -5.74 -12.40
C GLU A 197 -10.13 -5.96 -13.01
N LYS A 198 -9.18 -5.05 -12.71
CA LYS A 198 -7.78 -5.13 -13.15
C LYS A 198 -6.90 -5.46 -11.97
N LEU A 199 -6.47 -6.72 -11.91
CA LEU A 199 -5.57 -7.20 -10.88
C LEU A 199 -4.12 -6.80 -11.20
N ALA A 200 -3.35 -6.50 -10.16
CA ALA A 200 -1.90 -6.48 -10.28
C ALA A 200 -1.40 -7.87 -10.71
N HIS A 201 -0.25 -7.92 -11.40
CA HIS A 201 0.29 -9.15 -11.98
C HIS A 201 0.55 -10.29 -10.97
N TYR A 202 0.64 -9.96 -9.67
CA TYR A 202 0.84 -10.89 -8.57
C TYR A 202 -0.43 -11.25 -7.79
N ALA A 203 -1.57 -10.62 -8.08
CA ALA A 203 -2.80 -10.80 -7.32
C ALA A 203 -3.73 -11.81 -7.99
N LYS A 204 -4.21 -12.80 -7.23
CA LYS A 204 -5.25 -13.75 -7.67
C LYS A 204 -6.66 -13.17 -7.46
N ALA A 205 -6.83 -12.40 -6.40
CA ALA A 205 -8.06 -11.68 -6.09
C ALA A 205 -7.71 -10.39 -5.34
N ALA A 206 -8.48 -9.34 -5.56
CA ALA A 206 -8.32 -8.05 -4.91
C ALA A 206 -9.66 -7.34 -4.84
N GLY A 207 -9.86 -6.57 -3.78
CA GLY A 207 -11.00 -5.69 -3.66
C GLY A 207 -10.88 -4.78 -2.45
N ASP A 208 -11.67 -3.73 -2.48
CA ASP A 208 -11.58 -2.64 -1.53
C ASP A 208 -12.87 -2.54 -0.72
N ILE A 209 -12.72 -2.27 0.57
CA ILE A 209 -13.77 -1.66 1.37
C ILE A 209 -13.74 -0.17 1.07
N GLU A 210 -14.84 0.35 0.55
CA GLU A 210 -15.03 1.75 0.23
C GLU A 210 -16.04 2.39 1.20
N TYR A 211 -15.79 3.65 1.56
CA TYR A 211 -16.69 4.46 2.38
C TYR A 211 -17.30 5.59 1.57
N GLU A 212 -18.59 5.88 1.78
CA GLU A 212 -19.30 6.99 1.13
C GLU A 212 -18.94 8.35 1.77
N PHE A 213 -17.92 9.00 1.22
CA PHE A 213 -17.57 10.38 1.54
C PHE A 213 -18.52 11.38 0.86
N PRO A 214 -18.52 12.68 1.26
CA PRO A 214 -19.37 13.69 0.62
C PRO A 214 -19.22 13.81 -0.90
N ASP A 215 -18.03 13.53 -1.42
CA ASP A 215 -17.70 13.61 -2.85
C ASP A 215 -17.85 12.26 -3.58
N GLY A 216 -18.32 11.21 -2.88
CA GLY A 216 -18.53 9.86 -3.41
C GLY A 216 -17.82 8.77 -2.61
N PHE A 217 -17.92 7.54 -3.11
CA PHE A 217 -17.22 6.39 -2.53
C PHE A 217 -15.72 6.45 -2.83
N ASP A 218 -14.90 6.22 -1.81
CA ASP A 218 -13.45 6.08 -1.94
C ASP A 218 -12.90 4.97 -1.02
N GLU A 219 -11.73 4.45 -1.36
CA GLU A 219 -11.07 3.33 -0.66
C GLU A 219 -10.69 3.73 0.77
N VAL A 220 -10.97 2.82 1.73
CA VAL A 220 -10.46 2.92 3.11
C VAL A 220 -9.65 1.70 3.55
N GLU A 221 -9.84 0.54 2.91
CA GLU A 221 -9.06 -0.67 3.20
C GLU A 221 -9.08 -1.64 2.00
N GLY A 222 -7.90 -2.02 1.49
CA GLY A 222 -7.75 -3.02 0.42
C GLY A 222 -7.43 -4.43 0.96
N ILE A 223 -8.10 -5.45 0.40
CA ILE A 223 -7.94 -6.86 0.78
C ILE A 223 -7.46 -7.67 -0.43
N HIS A 224 -6.20 -8.11 -0.37
CA HIS A 224 -5.48 -8.65 -1.52
C HIS A 224 -5.03 -10.09 -1.28
N ASN A 225 -5.31 -10.98 -2.24
CA ASN A 225 -4.72 -12.31 -2.32
C ASN A 225 -3.53 -12.27 -3.29
N ARG A 226 -2.31 -12.25 -2.73
CA ARG A 226 -1.04 -12.05 -3.45
C ARG A 226 -0.23 -13.34 -3.69
N GLN A 227 -0.85 -14.49 -3.39
CA GLN A 227 -0.22 -15.81 -3.50
C GLN A 227 1.15 -15.87 -2.79
N ASP A 228 2.19 -16.34 -3.48
CA ASP A 228 3.56 -16.49 -2.95
C ASP A 228 4.54 -15.46 -3.53
N PHE A 229 4.04 -14.46 -4.28
CA PHE A 229 4.88 -13.50 -5.00
C PHE A 229 5.85 -12.77 -4.09
N ASP A 230 5.38 -12.24 -2.96
CA ASP A 230 6.19 -11.36 -2.12
C ASP A 230 7.33 -12.12 -1.42
N LEU A 231 7.02 -13.24 -0.74
CA LEU A 231 8.04 -14.11 -0.14
C LEU A 231 8.97 -14.72 -1.19
N GLY A 232 8.41 -15.14 -2.33
CA GLY A 232 9.17 -15.72 -3.44
C GLY A 232 10.15 -14.74 -4.05
N SER A 233 9.76 -13.48 -4.24
CA SER A 233 10.61 -12.43 -4.82
C SER A 233 11.81 -12.10 -3.93
N HIS A 234 11.61 -12.14 -2.61
CA HIS A 234 12.69 -11.90 -1.65
C HIS A 234 13.56 -13.13 -1.37
N THR A 235 13.04 -14.36 -1.53
CA THR A 235 13.82 -15.59 -1.33
C THR A 235 14.72 -15.93 -2.52
N LYS A 236 14.25 -15.70 -3.76
CA LYS A 236 14.97 -16.11 -4.99
C LYS A 236 16.41 -15.58 -5.11
N SER A 237 16.69 -14.42 -4.51
CA SER A 237 18.00 -13.77 -4.57
C SER A 237 18.79 -13.84 -3.26
N GLN A 238 18.30 -14.57 -2.24
CA GLN A 238 19.05 -14.86 -1.03
C GLN A 238 20.05 -15.99 -1.35
N LYS A 239 21.34 -15.66 -1.36
CA LYS A 239 22.43 -16.63 -1.44
C LYS A 239 22.82 -17.09 -0.05
#